data_AF-L7L6Q4-F1
#
_entry.id   AF-L7L6Q4-F1
#
_cell.length_a   1.000
_cell.length_b   1.000
_cell.length_c   1.000
_cell.angle_alpha   90.00
_cell.angle_beta   90.00
_cell.angle_gamma   90.00
#
_symmetry.space_group_name_H-M   'P 1'
#
loop_
_entity.id
_entity.type
_entity.pdbx_description
1 polymer ?
#
loop_
_entity_poly.entity_id
_entity_poly.type
_entity_poly.pdbx_seq_one_letter_code
_entity_poly.pdbx_strand_id
1 'polypeptide(L)'
;MTRILQPLPLPPTPAALQARPALVSMLAGTGAYLPVPAYDEAAAARAIETLGGGRPIDERCAVVVSTSGTTGTPKGAMLSAAALAASAA
;
A
#
# COMPACT_ATOMS: atom_id res chain seq x y z
N MET A 1 7.99 -15.15 -7.95
CA MET A 1 6.77 -14.90 -8.75
C MET A 1 6.29 -13.48 -8.45
N THR A 2 5.36 -12.92 -9.21
CA THR A 2 4.87 -11.53 -9.03
C THR A 2 3.37 -11.49 -8.78
N ARG A 3 2.89 -10.39 -8.20
CA ARG A 3 1.46 -10.07 -8.02
C ARG A 3 1.20 -8.60 -8.37
N ILE A 4 -0.06 -8.21 -8.54
CA ILE A 4 -0.40 -6.80 -8.81
C ILE A 4 -0.43 -6.00 -7.51
N LEU A 5 0.23 -4.84 -7.50
CA LEU A 5 0.14 -3.88 -6.40
C LEU A 5 -1.19 -3.12 -6.48
N GLN A 6 -2.14 -3.45 -5.61
CA GLN A 6 -3.50 -2.89 -5.67
C GLN A 6 -3.56 -1.54 -4.93
N PRO A 7 -3.98 -0.44 -5.59
CA PRO A 7 -4.30 0.79 -4.87
C PRO A 7 -5.41 0.53 -3.85
N LEU A 8 -5.22 1.00 -2.63
CA LEU A 8 -6.15 0.86 -1.51
C LEU A 8 -6.52 2.26 -1.00
N PRO A 9 -7.63 2.85 -1.46
CA PRO A 9 -8.11 4.12 -0.92
C PRO A 9 -8.45 3.99 0.56
N LEU A 10 -7.82 4.83 1.39
CA LEU A 10 -8.09 4.88 2.83
C LEU A 10 -8.62 6.27 3.21
N PRO A 11 -9.92 6.38 3.54
CA PRO A 11 -10.48 7.63 4.02
C PRO A 11 -10.11 7.87 5.49
N PRO A 12 -9.89 9.11 5.96
CA PRO A 12 -9.70 9.44 7.37
C PRO A 12 -11.02 9.45 8.15
N THR A 13 -11.87 8.46 7.91
CA THR A 13 -13.19 8.29 8.54
C THR A 13 -13.39 6.83 8.95
N PRO A 14 -14.40 6.49 9.76
CA PRO A 14 -14.70 5.09 10.08
C PRO A 14 -14.95 4.19 8.86
N ALA A 15 -15.23 4.78 7.67
CA ALA A 15 -15.32 4.02 6.42
C ALA A 15 -14.02 3.27 6.07
N ALA A 16 -12.86 3.67 6.61
CA ALA A 16 -11.61 2.93 6.46
C ALA A 16 -11.70 1.48 6.93
N LEU A 17 -12.62 1.16 7.86
CA LEU A 17 -12.84 -0.21 8.32
C LEU A 17 -13.34 -1.14 7.22
N GLN A 18 -13.86 -0.60 6.11
CA GLN A 18 -14.19 -1.38 4.91
C GLN A 18 -12.95 -2.00 4.27
N ALA A 19 -11.74 -1.47 4.53
CA ALA A 19 -10.48 -2.06 4.09
C ALA A 19 -10.09 -3.35 4.84
N ARG A 20 -10.86 -3.79 5.84
CA ARG A 20 -10.56 -4.99 6.64
C ARG A 20 -10.18 -6.22 5.80
N PRO A 21 -10.89 -6.59 4.72
CA PRO A 21 -10.52 -7.74 3.91
C PRO A 21 -9.12 -7.59 3.27
N ALA A 22 -8.77 -6.38 2.81
CA ALA A 22 -7.45 -6.09 2.26
C ALA A 22 -6.36 -6.17 3.34
N LEU A 23 -6.62 -5.64 4.54
CA LEU A 23 -5.69 -5.74 5.67
C LEU A 23 -5.45 -7.20 6.10
N VAL A 24 -6.50 -8.03 6.12
CA VAL A 24 -6.37 -9.47 6.38
C VAL A 24 -5.53 -10.15 5.31
N SER A 25 -5.75 -9.85 4.02
CA SER A 25 -4.96 -10.41 2.93
C SER A 25 -3.49 -9.97 2.97
N MET A 26 -3.25 -8.70 3.30
CA MET A 26 -1.92 -8.13 3.50
C MET A 26 -1.14 -8.88 4.60
N LEU A 27 -1.76 -9.06 5.77
CA LEU A 27 -1.14 -9.75 6.90
C LEU A 27 -0.95 -11.25 6.64
N ALA A 28 -1.85 -11.87 5.86
CA ALA A 28 -1.69 -13.25 5.40
C ALA A 28 -0.63 -13.41 4.28
N GLY A 29 -0.10 -12.31 3.74
CA GLY A 29 0.86 -12.32 2.63
C GLY A 29 0.26 -12.72 1.28
N THR A 30 -1.07 -12.75 1.17
CA THR A 30 -1.82 -13.17 -0.02
C THR A 30 -2.15 -12.01 -0.97
N GLY A 31 -1.89 -10.77 -0.56
CA GLY A 31 -2.11 -9.56 -1.36
C GLY A 31 -0.95 -8.57 -1.26
N ALA A 32 -0.91 -7.61 -2.20
CA ALA A 32 -0.02 -6.45 -2.16
C ALA A 32 -0.84 -5.17 -2.32
N TYR A 33 -0.68 -4.21 -1.42
CA TYR A 33 -1.48 -2.99 -1.42
C TYR A 33 -0.64 -1.71 -1.37
N LEU A 34 -1.14 -0.67 -2.02
CA LEU A 34 -0.63 0.69 -1.96
C LEU A 34 -1.71 1.59 -1.34
N PRO A 35 -1.61 1.94 -0.05
CA PRO A 35 -2.50 2.92 0.56
C PRO A 35 -2.43 4.26 -0.17
N VAL A 36 -3.58 4.81 -0.53
CA VAL A 36 -3.70 6.12 -1.19
C VAL A 36 -4.77 6.98 -0.54
N PRO A 37 -4.66 8.32 -0.59
CA PRO A 37 -5.72 9.22 -0.12
C PRO A 37 -7.04 8.94 -0.83
N ALA A 38 -8.12 8.74 -0.07
CA ALA A 38 -9.44 8.45 -0.67
C ALA A 38 -10.17 9.70 -1.20
N TYR A 39 -9.79 10.89 -0.74
CA TYR A 39 -10.49 12.15 -1.03
C TYR A 39 -9.60 13.20 -1.69
N ASP A 40 -8.42 12.81 -2.18
CA ASP A 40 -7.52 13.65 -2.95
C ASP A 40 -7.06 12.85 -4.18
N GLU A 41 -7.82 12.99 -5.27
CA GLU A 41 -7.60 12.24 -6.51
C GLU A 41 -6.23 12.55 -7.14
N ALA A 42 -5.78 13.80 -7.06
CA ALA A 42 -4.50 14.21 -7.60
C ALA A 42 -3.35 13.57 -6.81
N ALA A 43 -3.43 13.58 -5.48
CA ALA A 43 -2.44 12.90 -4.64
C ALA A 43 -2.47 11.38 -4.83
N ALA A 44 -3.66 10.78 -4.97
CA ALA A 44 -3.82 9.35 -5.23
C ALA A 44 -3.21 8.95 -6.58
N ALA A 45 -3.52 9.68 -7.66
CA ALA A 45 -2.96 9.45 -8.98
C ALA A 45 -1.43 9.56 -8.98
N ARG A 46 -0.89 10.62 -8.32
CA ARG A 46 0.55 10.80 -8.17
C ARG A 46 1.21 9.65 -7.42
N ALA A 47 0.60 9.18 -6.33
CA ALA A 47 1.11 8.04 -5.56
C ALA A 47 1.07 6.74 -6.39
N ILE A 48 -0.03 6.48 -7.10
CA ILE A 48 -0.19 5.31 -7.98
C ILE A 48 0.89 5.30 -9.06
N GLU A 49 1.07 6.41 -9.75
CA GLU A 49 2.06 6.54 -10.81
C GLU A 49 3.48 6.37 -10.28
N THR A 50 3.81 7.09 -9.21
CA THR A 50 5.17 7.13 -8.65
C THR A 50 5.57 5.79 -8.01
N LEU A 51 4.64 5.13 -7.33
CA LEU A 51 4.90 3.94 -6.52
C LEU A 51 4.49 2.64 -7.20
N GLY A 52 3.99 2.71 -8.44
CA GLY A 52 3.70 1.54 -9.28
C GLY A 52 2.37 0.84 -8.99
N GLY A 53 1.37 1.57 -8.48
CA GLY A 53 0.02 1.03 -8.34
C GLY A 53 -0.52 0.49 -9.67
N GLY A 54 -1.13 -0.69 -9.64
CA GLY A 54 -1.60 -1.41 -10.83
C GLY A 54 -0.51 -2.17 -11.60
N ARG A 55 0.76 -2.10 -11.17
CA ARG A 55 1.88 -2.80 -11.83
C ARG A 55 2.27 -4.08 -11.06
N PRO A 56 2.95 -5.04 -11.72
CA PRO A 56 3.54 -6.19 -11.04
C PRO A 56 4.56 -5.75 -9.99
N ILE A 57 4.49 -6.38 -8.82
CA ILE A 57 5.45 -6.28 -7.73
C ILE A 57 5.88 -7.69 -7.34
N ASP A 58 7.05 -7.80 -6.69
CA ASP A 58 7.46 -9.04 -6.04
C ASP A 58 6.26 -9.61 -5.26
N GLU A 59 6.09 -10.94 -5.26
CA GLU A 59 5.36 -11.57 -4.16
C GLU A 59 6.11 -11.26 -2.85
N ARG A 60 5.98 -11.85 -1.67
CA ARG A 60 6.66 -11.33 -0.44
C ARG A 60 6.23 -9.90 0.00
N CYS A 61 6.14 -8.87 -0.86
CA CYS A 61 5.68 -7.52 -0.57
C CYS A 61 4.17 -7.53 -0.31
N ALA A 62 3.79 -7.14 0.90
CA ALA A 62 2.41 -7.05 1.34
C ALA A 62 1.88 -5.61 1.23
N VAL A 63 2.73 -4.62 1.48
CA VAL A 63 2.35 -3.20 1.40
C VAL A 63 3.51 -2.34 0.93
N VAL A 64 3.20 -1.31 0.14
CA VAL A 64 4.12 -0.21 -0.17
C VAL A 64 3.64 1.04 0.55
N VAL A 65 4.40 1.51 1.53
CA VAL A 65 4.07 2.72 2.29
C VAL A 65 4.81 3.91 1.71
N SER A 66 4.06 4.97 1.37
CA SER A 66 4.64 6.22 0.91
C SER A 66 5.41 6.91 2.05
N THR A 67 6.61 7.38 1.75
CA THR A 67 7.44 8.19 2.65
C THR A 67 7.72 9.54 2.01
N SER A 68 7.80 10.60 2.82
CA SER A 68 8.15 11.94 2.33
C SER A 68 9.57 11.91 1.78
N GLY A 69 9.70 11.88 0.45
CA GLY A 69 11.00 12.03 -0.21
C GLY A 69 11.47 13.47 -0.07
N THR A 70 12.72 13.67 0.36
CA THR A 70 13.34 15.01 0.45
C THR A 70 13.46 15.71 -0.91
N THR A 71 13.32 14.96 -2.00
CA THR A 71 13.36 15.44 -3.40
C THR A 71 11.99 15.83 -3.95
N GLY A 72 10.93 15.82 -3.13
CA GLY A 72 9.57 16.12 -3.57
C GLY A 72 8.84 14.99 -4.30
N THR A 73 9.54 13.89 -4.62
CA THR A 73 8.96 12.66 -5.18
C THR A 73 8.83 11.61 -4.06
N PRO A 74 7.62 11.10 -3.79
CA PRO A 74 7.42 10.05 -2.78
C PRO A 74 8.27 8.81 -3.06
N LYS A 75 8.82 8.20 -2.00
CA LYS A 75 9.49 6.89 -2.07
C LYS A 75 8.60 5.83 -1.44
N GLY A 76 8.57 4.63 -2.02
CA GLY A 76 7.80 3.50 -1.50
C GLY A 76 8.65 2.58 -0.62
N ALA A 77 8.32 2.48 0.66
CA ALA A 77 8.87 1.47 1.55
C ALA A 77 8.11 0.14 1.35
N MET A 78 8.80 -0.87 0.83
CA MET A 78 8.22 -2.20 0.61
C MET A 78 8.32 -3.03 1.89
N LEU A 79 7.18 -3.46 2.43
CA LEU A 79 7.12 -4.29 3.63
C LEU A 79 6.52 -5.65 3.29
N SER A 80 7.12 -6.71 3.83
CA SER A 80 6.56 -8.06 3.75
C SER A 80 5.56 -8.32 4.88
N ALA A 81 4.74 -9.36 4.72
CA ALA A 81 3.85 -9.80 5.80
C ALA A 81 4.63 -10.16 7.08
N ALA A 82 5.81 -10.77 6.94
CA ALA A 82 6.69 -11.07 8.08
C ALA A 82 7.22 -9.80 8.76
N ALA A 83 7.58 -8.76 7.99
CA ALA A 83 8.01 -7.48 8.56
C ALA A 83 6.87 -6.78 9.31
N LEU A 84 5.64 -6.83 8.78
CA LEU A 84 4.46 -6.32 9.47
C LEU A 84 4.17 -7.07 10.77
N ALA A 85 4.23 -8.41 10.74
CA ALA A 85 4.02 -9.23 11.93
C ALA A 85 5.09 -8.96 13.01
N ALA A 86 6.36 -8.84 12.61
CA ALA A 86 7.45 -8.52 13.52
C ALA A 86 7.31 -7.13 14.16
N SER A 87 6.71 -6.16 13.46
CA SER A 87 6.47 -4.82 14.00
C SER A 87 5.33 -4.76 15.02
N ALA A 88 4.46 -5.77 15.07
CA ALA A 88 3.29 -5.81 15.95
C ALA A 88 3.51 -6.64 17.23
N ALA A 89 4.69 -7.25 17.36
CA ALA A 89 5.13 -7.98 18.55
C ALA A 89 5.58 -7.01 19.66
#